data_AF-A0A528KFI6-F1
#
_entry.id   AF-A0A528KFI6-F1
#
_cell.length_a   1.000
_cell.length_b   1.000
_cell.length_c   1.000
_cell.angle_alpha   90.00
_cell.angle_beta   90.00
_cell.angle_gamma   90.00
#
_symmetry.space_group_name_H-M   'P 1'
#
loop_
_entity.id
_entity.type
_entity.pdbx_description
1 polymer ?
#
loop_
_entity_poly.entity_id
_entity_poly.type
_entity_poly.pdbx_seq_one_letter_code
_entity_poly.pdbx_strand_id
1 'polypeptide(L)' 'CNSGLAFGGNKLRKLEYIVPDAIASDADTLVTIGGVQSNHTRMVAAVAAKIGMKCLLVQESWVPHDDA' A
#
# COMPACT_ATOMS: atom_id res chain seq x y z
N CYS A 1 0.21 11.53 -14.18
CA CYS A 1 0.52 10.54 -13.12
C CYS A 1 1.00 11.27 -11.88
N ASN A 2 0.49 10.95 -10.68
CA ASN A 2 0.93 11.61 -9.43
C ASN A 2 2.32 11.14 -8.93
N SER A 3 2.86 10.01 -9.42
CA SER A 3 4.24 9.54 -9.19
C SER A 3 4.60 8.36 -10.13
N GLY A 4 5.85 7.90 -10.09
CA GLY A 4 6.33 6.69 -10.78
C GLY A 4 6.18 5.38 -9.99
N LEU A 5 5.54 5.39 -8.81
CA LEU A 5 5.38 4.20 -7.98
C LEU A 5 4.09 3.46 -8.31
N ALA A 6 4.21 2.35 -9.07
CA ALA A 6 3.10 1.44 -9.41
C ALA A 6 1.82 2.17 -9.84
N PHE A 7 1.92 3.02 -10.88
CA PHE A 7 0.85 3.87 -11.42
C PHE A 7 0.33 5.00 -10.51
N GLY A 8 0.86 5.15 -9.29
CA GLY A 8 0.51 6.21 -8.35
C GLY A 8 -0.95 6.17 -7.90
N GLY A 9 -1.44 7.28 -7.35
CA GLY A 9 -2.85 7.42 -6.96
C GLY A 9 -3.03 8.29 -5.72
N ASN A 10 -4.28 8.52 -5.31
CA ASN A 10 -4.59 9.41 -4.20
C ASN A 10 -4.08 8.93 -2.84
N LYS A 11 -3.90 7.61 -2.63
CA LYS A 11 -3.40 7.08 -1.35
C LYS A 11 -1.92 7.37 -1.18
N LEU A 12 -1.16 7.54 -2.26
CA LEU A 12 0.25 7.86 -2.16
C LEU A 12 0.50 9.21 -1.46
N ARG A 13 -0.31 10.23 -1.78
CA ARG A 13 -0.27 11.53 -1.09
C ARG A 13 -0.55 11.42 0.42
N LYS A 14 -1.33 10.42 0.84
CA LYS A 14 -1.55 10.15 2.27
C LYS A 14 -0.32 9.50 2.91
N LEU A 15 0.29 8.55 2.21
CA LEU A 15 1.47 7.82 2.69
C LEU A 15 2.68 8.74 2.89
N GLU A 16 2.80 9.84 2.12
CA GLU A 16 3.84 10.86 2.31
C GLU A 16 3.90 11.43 3.74
N TYR A 17 2.77 11.45 4.46
CA TYR A 17 2.69 11.95 5.84
C TYR A 17 2.72 10.86 6.90
N ILE A 18 2.44 9.60 6.55
CA ILE A 18 2.33 8.48 7.49
C ILE A 18 3.64 7.69 7.56
N VAL A 19 4.29 7.47 6.41
CA VAL A 19 5.51 6.66 6.32
C VAL A 19 6.70 7.25 7.11
N PRO A 20 6.90 8.58 7.18
CA PRO A 20 7.96 9.15 8.01
C PRO A 20 7.87 8.73 9.49
N ASP A 21 6.65 8.61 10.03
CA ASP A 21 6.42 8.17 11.42
C ASP A 21 6.79 6.69 11.62
N ALA A 22 6.46 5.83 10.64
CA ALA A 22 6.86 4.42 10.66
C ALA A 22 8.39 4.27 10.60
N ILE A 23 9.08 5.09 9.80
CA ILE A 23 10.55 5.12 9.75
C ILE A 23 11.12 5.59 11.08
N ALA A 24 10.56 6.66 11.66
CA ALA A 24 11.02 7.21 12.94
C ALA A 24 10.80 6.24 14.11
N SER A 25 9.85 5.32 13.99
CA SER A 25 9.55 4.28 14.97
C SER A 25 10.38 3.00 14.78
N ASP A 26 11.39 3.00 13.90
CA ASP A 26 12.22 1.82 13.56
C ASP A 26 11.39 0.60 13.10
N ALA A 27 10.24 0.82 12.46
CA ALA A 27 9.44 -0.27 11.91
C ALA A 27 10.14 -0.93 10.72
N ASP A 28 10.01 -2.25 10.58
CA ASP A 28 10.61 -3.01 9.47
C ASP A 28 9.60 -3.45 8.39
N THR A 29 8.29 -3.32 8.67
CA THR A 29 7.21 -3.88 7.86
C THR A 29 6.01 -2.93 7.80
N LEU A 30 5.52 -2.65 6.59
CA LEU A 30 4.23 -2.00 6.39
C LEU A 30 3.13 -3.05 6.26
N VAL A 31 2.11 -2.95 7.11
CA VAL A 31 0.93 -3.85 7.08
C VAL A 31 -0.31 -3.03 6.72
N THR A 32 -1.09 -3.48 5.74
CA THR A 32 -2.37 -2.86 5.39
C THR A 32 -3.36 -3.89 4.86
N ILE A 33 -4.59 -3.44 4.62
CA ILE A 33 -5.73 -4.26 4.21
C ILE A 33 -6.49 -3.64 3.03
N GLY A 34 -7.17 -4.49 2.25
CA GLY A 34 -8.15 -4.04 1.29
C GLY A 34 -8.87 -5.19 0.59
N GLY A 35 -9.85 -4.86 -0.23
CA GLY A 35 -10.46 -5.81 -1.16
C GLY A 35 -9.45 -6.36 -2.17
N VAL A 36 -9.76 -7.48 -2.84
CA VAL A 36 -8.89 -8.14 -3.84
C VAL A 36 -8.27 -7.19 -4.88
N GLN A 37 -9.01 -6.18 -5.36
CA GLN A 37 -8.50 -5.16 -6.31
C GLN A 37 -8.09 -3.83 -5.63
N SER A 38 -7.64 -3.87 -4.38
CA SER A 38 -7.34 -2.66 -3.62
C SER A 38 -6.16 -1.88 -4.23
N ASN A 39 -6.48 -0.70 -4.75
CA ASN A 39 -5.47 0.28 -5.15
C ASN A 39 -4.59 0.73 -3.96
N HIS A 40 -5.12 0.67 -2.73
CA HIS A 40 -4.38 1.08 -1.53
C HIS A 40 -3.25 0.09 -1.22
N THR A 41 -3.53 -1.20 -1.22
CA THR A 41 -2.55 -2.25 -0.89
C THR A 41 -1.44 -2.31 -1.94
N ARG A 42 -1.79 -2.16 -3.23
CA ARG A 42 -0.79 -1.99 -4.31
C ARG A 42 0.15 -0.81 -4.07
N MET A 43 -0.37 0.34 -3.66
CA MET A 43 0.46 1.53 -3.39
C MET A 43 1.34 1.34 -2.15
N VAL A 44 0.83 0.72 -1.07
CA VAL A 44 1.64 0.43 0.13
C VAL A 44 2.79 -0.53 -0.22
N ALA A 45 2.54 -1.56 -1.02
CA ALA A 45 3.59 -2.46 -1.48
C ALA A 45 4.68 -1.74 -2.30
N ALA A 46 4.27 -0.83 -3.20
CA ALA A 46 5.23 -0.04 -3.98
C ALA A 46 6.08 0.89 -3.09
N VAL A 47 5.48 1.47 -2.06
CA VAL A 47 6.20 2.32 -1.10
C VAL A 47 7.15 1.49 -0.24
N ALA A 48 6.69 0.36 0.32
CA ALA A 48 7.52 -0.54 1.12
C ALA A 48 8.77 -0.98 0.33
N ALA A 49 8.59 -1.42 -0.92
CA ALA A 49 9.69 -1.79 -1.80
C ALA A 49 10.65 -0.61 -2.07
N LYS A 50 10.12 0.60 -2.23
CA LYS A 50 10.94 1.81 -2.49
C LYS A 50 11.83 2.19 -1.31
N ILE A 51 11.35 2.01 -0.08
CA ILE A 51 12.06 2.38 1.16
C ILE A 51 12.80 1.21 1.82
N GLY A 52 12.74 0.01 1.23
CA GLY A 52 13.45 -1.18 1.73
C GLY A 52 12.79 -1.87 2.92
N MET A 53 11.49 -1.66 3.14
CA MET A 53 10.71 -2.35 4.18
C MET A 53 10.01 -3.60 3.63
N LYS A 54 9.70 -4.55 4.51
CA LYS A 54 8.79 -5.67 4.19
C LYS A 54 7.36 -5.14 4.00
N CYS A 55 6.53 -5.92 3.33
CA CYS A 55 5.12 -5.58 3.10
C CYS A 55 4.24 -6.81 3.35
N LEU A 56 3.22 -6.66 4.20
CA LEU A 56 2.19 -7.67 4.41
C LEU A 56 0.82 -7.07 4.08
N LEU A 57 0.08 -7.76 3.22
CA LEU A 57 -1.22 -7.30 2.74
C LEU A 57 -2.29 -8.32 3.11
N VAL A 58 -3.31 -7.87 3.83
CA VAL A 58 -4.55 -8.65 4.01
C VAL A 58 -5.47 -8.31 2.83
N GLN A 59 -5.75 -9.30 1.99
CA GLN A 59 -6.69 -9.16 0.87
C GLN A 59 -7.97 -9.92 1.18
N GLU A 60 -9.09 -9.21 1.27
CA GLU A 60 -10.40 -9.79 1.56
C GLU A 60 -11.33 -9.72 0.35
N SER A 61 -12.30 -10.63 0.29
CA SER A 61 -13.38 -10.56 -0.71
C SER A 61 -14.44 -9.56 -0.26
N TRP A 62 -14.18 -8.26 -0.45
CA TRP A 62 -15.10 -7.19 -0.07
C TRP A 62 -16.28 -7.00 -1.02
N VAL A 63 -16.11 -7.44 -2.27
CA VAL A 63 -17.11 -7.31 -3.31
C VAL A 63 -17.26 -8.70 -3.93
N PRO A 64 -18.49 -9.24 -4.02
CA PRO A 64 -18.74 -10.48 -4.76
C PRO A 64 -18.19 -10.33 -6.17
N HIS A 65 -17.31 -11.24 -6.55
CA HIS A 65 -16.81 -11.36 -7.90
C HIS A 65 -17.10 -12.78 -8.35
N ASP A 66 -18.15 -12.92 -9.15
CA ASP A 66 -18.36 -14.15 -9.88
C ASP A 66 -17.37 -14.12 -11.05
N ASP A 67 -16.45 -15.08 -11.09
CA ASP A 67 -15.59 -15.27 -12.25
C ASP A 67 -16.51 -15.52 -13.46
N ALA A 68 -16.45 -14.62 -14.44
CA ALA A 68 -17.31 -14.64 -15.64
C ALA A 68 -17.01 -15.81 -16.57
#